data_AF-A0A353YGW0-F1
#
_entry.id   AF-A0A353YGW0-F1
#
_cell.length_a   1.000
_cell.length_b   1.000
_cell.length_c   1.000
_cell.angle_alpha   90.00
_cell.angle_beta   90.00
_cell.angle_gamma   90.00
#
_symmetry.space_group_name_H-M   'P 1'
#
loop_
_entity.id
_entity.type
_entity.pdbx_description
1 polymer ?
#
loop_
_entity_poly.entity_id
_entity_poly.type
_entity_poly.pdbx_seq_one_letter_code
_entity_poly.pdbx_strand_id
1 'polypeptide(L)'
;MRSVLITGTSTGIGQATAVVLASRGWRVFATMRNLAKRGLLEQALKEAGVQNGVEVEELDVTSVASIEAAAASILSRAGSRLDAVVHNAGVAAAGAFEDVPESELRRVMETNFFGVLGLTRVLLPTFRAQGRGRIVLVSSEAAFIGQPTNSIYCASKWALEGWAEGIAYELEPFGIEVVLIEPGPYRTEIWESTPRIQPPGSPYHAWVQHVFRAGDAHAASIARDPKEVALVIAGALEARRPRFRYPVGPFARLNHFLRGKIPSRLLRKATKLYLGLPRAQP
;
A
#
# COMPACT_ATOMS: atom_id res chain seq x y z
N MET A 1 10.02 2.57 -24.52
CA MET A 1 8.89 2.13 -23.67
C MET A 1 9.20 2.54 -22.24
N ARG A 2 8.25 3.11 -21.49
CA ARG A 2 8.49 3.47 -20.08
C ARG A 2 8.48 2.22 -19.20
N SER A 3 9.35 2.13 -18.20
CA SER A 3 9.42 0.97 -17.30
C SER A 3 9.04 1.30 -15.85
N VAL A 4 8.38 0.35 -15.19
CA VAL A 4 7.93 0.49 -13.81
C VAL A 4 8.13 -0.80 -13.03
N LEU A 5 8.67 -0.70 -11.82
CA LEU A 5 8.69 -1.79 -10.84
C LEU A 5 7.49 -1.63 -9.91
N ILE A 6 6.68 -2.67 -9.73
CA ILE A 6 5.55 -2.65 -8.80
C ILE A 6 5.74 -3.76 -7.77
N THR A 7 5.67 -3.42 -6.48
CA THR A 7 5.75 -4.42 -5.40
C THR A 7 4.37 -4.95 -5.02
N GLY A 8 4.27 -6.26 -4.74
CA GLY A 8 3.02 -6.88 -4.27
C GLY A 8 1.95 -7.00 -5.35
N THR A 9 2.29 -7.58 -6.50
CA THR A 9 1.40 -7.68 -7.66
C THR A 9 0.59 -8.97 -7.75
N SER A 10 0.65 -9.84 -6.74
CA SER A 10 -0.09 -11.11 -6.77
C SER A 10 -1.60 -10.88 -6.82
N THR A 11 -2.11 -9.91 -6.07
CA THR A 11 -3.56 -9.62 -5.93
C THR A 11 -3.83 -8.14 -5.67
N GLY A 12 -5.11 -7.75 -5.69
CA GLY A 12 -5.57 -6.42 -5.26
C GLY A 12 -5.06 -5.24 -6.10
N ILE A 13 -4.70 -4.14 -5.43
CA ILE A 13 -4.29 -2.88 -6.09
C ILE A 13 -3.04 -3.10 -6.97
N GLY A 14 -2.04 -3.83 -6.49
CA GLY A 14 -0.81 -4.09 -7.25
C GLY A 14 -1.07 -4.86 -8.54
N GLN A 15 -1.89 -5.92 -8.48
CA GLN A 15 -2.30 -6.70 -9.64
C GLN A 15 -3.06 -5.84 -10.65
N ALA A 16 -4.08 -5.10 -10.19
CA ALA A 16 -4.85 -4.20 -11.04
C ALA A 16 -3.96 -3.12 -11.68
N THR A 17 -2.98 -2.60 -10.94
CA THR A 17 -2.01 -1.61 -11.42
C THR A 17 -1.11 -2.19 -12.51
N ALA A 18 -0.62 -3.42 -12.33
CA ALA A 18 0.18 -4.11 -13.34
C ALA A 18 -0.61 -4.30 -14.64
N VAL A 19 -1.86 -4.75 -14.55
CA VAL A 19 -2.75 -4.93 -15.71
C VAL A 19 -3.01 -3.60 -16.43
N VAL A 20 -3.37 -2.54 -15.68
CA VAL A 20 -3.68 -1.23 -16.25
C VAL A 20 -2.46 -0.62 -16.94
N LEU A 21 -1.27 -0.68 -16.31
CA LEU A 21 -0.06 -0.09 -16.88
C LEU A 21 0.41 -0.85 -18.12
N ALA A 22 0.36 -2.19 -18.08
CA ALA A 22 0.70 -2.99 -19.25
C ALA A 22 -0.25 -2.73 -20.43
N SER A 23 -1.55 -2.59 -20.16
CA SER A 23 -2.56 -2.18 -21.17
C SER A 23 -2.29 -0.79 -21.77
N ARG A 24 -1.53 0.06 -21.06
CA ARG A 24 -1.11 1.40 -21.52
C ARG A 24 0.30 1.43 -22.13
N GLY A 25 0.88 0.25 -22.42
CA GLY A 25 2.19 0.16 -23.05
C GLY A 25 3.36 0.50 -22.11
N TRP A 26 3.18 0.36 -20.80
CA TRP A 26 4.31 0.33 -19.87
C TRP A 26 4.94 -1.06 -19.84
N ARG A 27 6.26 -1.10 -19.66
CA ARG A 27 6.98 -2.32 -19.30
C ARG A 27 6.95 -2.47 -17.79
N VAL A 28 6.21 -3.46 -17.31
CA VAL A 28 5.95 -3.67 -15.89
C VAL A 28 6.82 -4.81 -15.37
N PHE A 29 7.66 -4.51 -14.40
CA PHE A 29 8.31 -5.51 -13.55
C PHE A 29 7.41 -5.74 -12.34
N ALA A 30 6.57 -6.77 -12.44
CA ALA A 30 5.58 -7.12 -11.44
C ALA A 30 6.21 -8.04 -10.39
N THR A 31 6.40 -7.55 -9.17
CA THR A 31 7.10 -8.31 -8.15
C THR A 31 6.19 -8.84 -7.05
N MET A 32 6.51 -10.03 -6.56
CA MET A 32 5.79 -10.67 -5.46
C MET A 32 6.73 -11.55 -4.63
N ARG A 33 6.45 -11.66 -3.34
CA ARG A 33 7.24 -12.50 -2.44
C ARG A 33 7.09 -13.99 -2.71
N ASN A 34 5.92 -14.43 -3.16
CA ASN A 34 5.65 -15.85 -3.42
C ASN A 34 5.24 -16.05 -4.88
N LEU A 35 6.17 -16.59 -5.69
CA LEU A 35 5.94 -16.86 -7.10
C LEU A 35 4.86 -17.92 -7.36
N ALA A 36 4.49 -18.76 -6.39
CA ALA A 36 3.37 -19.69 -6.55
C ALA A 36 2.03 -18.96 -6.77
N LYS A 37 1.93 -17.68 -6.39
CA LYS A 37 0.73 -16.84 -6.63
C LYS A 37 0.72 -16.14 -7.99
N ARG A 38 1.73 -16.33 -8.85
CA ARG A 38 1.82 -15.65 -10.15
C ARG A 38 0.61 -15.90 -11.07
N GLY A 39 0.00 -17.09 -10.96
CA GLY A 39 -1.13 -17.50 -11.79
C GLY A 39 -2.33 -16.56 -11.69
N LEU A 40 -2.53 -15.92 -10.53
CA LEU A 40 -3.59 -14.93 -10.34
C LEU A 40 -3.35 -13.70 -11.22
N LEU A 41 -2.12 -13.18 -11.26
CA LEU A 41 -1.75 -12.05 -12.13
C LEU A 41 -1.84 -12.45 -13.61
N GLU A 42 -1.34 -13.62 -13.98
CA GLU A 42 -1.39 -14.12 -15.36
C GLU A 42 -2.84 -14.27 -15.86
N GLN A 43 -3.73 -14.77 -15.02
CA GLN A 43 -5.15 -14.85 -15.32
C GLN A 43 -5.76 -13.46 -15.55
N ALA A 44 -5.49 -12.51 -14.65
CA ALA A 44 -5.99 -11.14 -14.79
C ALA A 44 -5.47 -10.44 -16.06
N LEU A 45 -4.21 -10.69 -16.45
CA LEU A 45 -3.64 -10.19 -17.70
C LEU A 45 -4.33 -10.79 -18.93
N LYS A 46 -4.57 -12.11 -18.92
CA LYS A 46 -5.29 -12.81 -19.99
C LYS A 46 -6.72 -12.28 -20.15
N GLU A 47 -7.45 -12.13 -19.06
CA GLU A 47 -8.82 -11.59 -19.05
C GLU A 47 -8.87 -10.14 -19.58
N ALA A 48 -7.82 -9.36 -19.33
CA ALA A 48 -7.68 -7.99 -19.85
C ALA A 48 -7.14 -7.91 -21.28
N GLY A 49 -6.83 -9.04 -21.94
CA GLY A 49 -6.25 -9.06 -23.28
C GLY A 49 -4.81 -8.56 -23.36
N VAL A 50 -4.09 -8.51 -22.23
CA VAL A 50 -2.69 -8.10 -22.16
C VAL A 50 -1.80 -9.31 -22.43
N GLN A 51 -1.17 -9.34 -23.60
CA GLN A 51 -0.32 -10.46 -24.01
C GLN A 51 1.17 -10.28 -23.67
N ASN A 52 1.65 -9.04 -23.58
CA ASN A 52 3.06 -8.70 -23.42
C ASN A 52 3.23 -7.51 -22.46
N GLY A 53 4.47 -7.25 -22.05
CA GLY A 53 4.84 -6.05 -21.29
C GLY A 53 4.80 -6.22 -19.77
N VAL A 54 4.55 -7.43 -19.26
CA VAL A 54 4.71 -7.77 -17.84
C VAL A 54 5.74 -8.86 -17.67
N GLU A 55 6.72 -8.60 -16.80
CA GLU A 55 7.73 -9.55 -16.37
C GLU A 55 7.60 -9.77 -14.87
N VAL A 56 7.49 -11.02 -14.44
CA VAL A 56 7.37 -11.37 -13.02
C VAL A 56 8.75 -11.60 -12.42
N GLU A 57 9.00 -11.03 -11.25
CA GLU A 57 10.23 -11.21 -10.46
C GLU A 57 9.88 -11.53 -9.00
N GLU A 58 10.66 -12.40 -8.36
CA GLU A 58 10.56 -12.57 -6.91
C GLU A 58 11.14 -11.35 -6.19
N LEU A 59 10.38 -10.81 -5.23
CA LEU A 59 10.89 -9.78 -4.33
C LEU A 59 10.22 -9.90 -2.97
N ASP A 60 11.04 -10.23 -1.97
CA ASP A 60 10.70 -10.03 -0.57
C ASP A 60 11.28 -8.69 -0.09
N VAL A 61 10.40 -7.71 0.12
CA VAL A 61 10.80 -6.37 0.58
C VAL A 61 11.36 -6.37 2.01
N THR A 62 11.23 -7.46 2.76
CA THR A 62 11.84 -7.57 4.11
C THR A 62 13.25 -8.17 4.07
N SER A 63 13.75 -8.58 2.90
CA SER A 63 15.08 -9.18 2.74
C SER A 63 15.97 -8.27 1.91
N VAL A 64 17.06 -7.79 2.51
CA VAL A 64 18.06 -6.94 1.83
C VAL A 64 18.64 -7.66 0.61
N ALA A 65 19.00 -8.94 0.75
CA ALA A 65 19.52 -9.74 -0.35
C ALA A 65 18.49 -9.91 -1.48
N SER A 66 17.21 -10.08 -1.15
CA SER A 66 16.14 -10.17 -2.17
C SER A 66 15.96 -8.84 -2.90
N ILE A 67 15.97 -7.71 -2.17
CA ILE A 67 15.91 -6.37 -2.75
C ILE A 67 17.06 -6.14 -3.73
N GLU A 68 18.29 -6.42 -3.32
CA GLU A 68 19.48 -6.21 -4.13
C GLU A 68 19.48 -7.09 -5.39
N ALA A 69 19.15 -8.38 -5.23
CA ALA A 69 19.07 -9.32 -6.35
C ALA A 69 17.98 -8.91 -7.36
N ALA A 70 16.77 -8.61 -6.90
CA ALA A 70 15.67 -8.21 -7.76
C ALA A 70 15.95 -6.88 -8.46
N ALA A 71 16.48 -5.88 -7.74
CA ALA A 71 16.83 -4.59 -8.33
C ALA A 71 17.91 -4.73 -9.41
N ALA A 72 18.97 -5.50 -9.15
CA ALA A 72 20.03 -5.76 -10.13
C ALA A 72 19.48 -6.48 -11.38
N SER A 73 18.68 -7.53 -11.18
CA SER A 73 18.01 -8.29 -12.24
C SER A 73 17.10 -7.41 -13.11
N ILE A 74 16.27 -6.59 -12.47
CA ILE A 74 15.34 -5.68 -13.15
C ILE A 74 16.10 -4.59 -13.92
N LEU A 75 17.08 -3.94 -13.29
CA LEU A 75 17.86 -2.89 -13.93
C LEU A 75 18.65 -3.41 -15.13
N SER A 76 19.25 -4.61 -15.01
CA SER A 76 19.92 -5.28 -16.13
C SER A 76 18.97 -5.46 -17.33
N ARG A 77 17.78 -6.02 -17.09
CA ARG A 77 16.75 -6.22 -18.13
C ARG A 77 16.18 -4.91 -18.67
N ALA A 78 16.13 -3.87 -17.86
CA ALA A 78 15.62 -2.56 -18.22
C ALA A 78 16.66 -1.65 -18.92
N GLY A 79 17.88 -2.13 -19.16
CA GLY A 79 18.95 -1.36 -19.80
C GLY A 79 19.56 -0.31 -18.88
N SER A 80 19.74 -0.66 -17.60
CA SER A 80 20.23 0.20 -16.52
C SER A 80 19.39 1.44 -16.27
N ARG A 81 18.10 1.40 -16.65
CA ARG A 81 17.16 2.50 -16.48
C ARG A 81 15.82 2.04 -15.93
N LEU A 82 15.20 2.89 -15.11
CA LEU A 82 13.86 2.67 -14.57
C LEU A 82 13.14 4.02 -14.49
N ASP A 83 11.93 4.12 -15.04
CA ASP A 83 11.19 5.39 -14.99
C ASP A 83 10.43 5.56 -13.67
N ALA A 84 9.94 4.47 -13.07
CA ALA A 84 9.18 4.53 -11.84
C ALA A 84 9.27 3.27 -10.95
N VAL A 85 8.96 3.46 -9.67
CA VAL A 85 8.65 2.39 -8.72
C VAL A 85 7.32 2.66 -8.03
N VAL A 86 6.48 1.64 -7.90
CA VAL A 86 5.22 1.67 -7.13
C VAL A 86 5.38 0.75 -5.92
N HIS A 87 5.56 1.36 -4.75
CA HIS A 87 5.56 0.66 -3.47
C HIS A 87 4.11 0.37 -3.07
N ASN A 88 3.64 -0.83 -3.40
CA ASN A 88 2.30 -1.30 -3.09
C ASN A 88 2.28 -2.47 -2.09
N ALA A 89 3.34 -3.27 -2.00
CA ALA A 89 3.44 -4.35 -1.03
C ALA A 89 3.13 -3.84 0.38
N GLY A 90 2.19 -4.52 1.04
CA GLY A 90 1.73 -4.12 2.36
C GLY A 90 0.93 -5.22 3.02
N VAL A 91 0.97 -5.23 4.35
CA VAL A 91 0.29 -6.20 5.21
C VAL A 91 -0.33 -5.49 6.41
N ALA A 92 -1.25 -6.14 7.10
CA ALA A 92 -1.80 -5.68 8.36
C ALA A 92 -1.79 -6.79 9.41
N ALA A 93 -2.07 -6.40 10.65
CA ALA A 93 -2.40 -7.26 11.78
C ALA A 93 -3.54 -6.57 12.54
N ALA A 94 -4.55 -7.33 12.94
CA ALA A 94 -5.74 -6.78 13.56
C ALA A 94 -6.01 -7.43 14.92
N GLY A 95 -6.22 -6.63 15.95
CA GLY A 95 -6.48 -7.08 17.33
C GLY A 95 -6.40 -5.94 18.33
N ALA A 96 -6.75 -6.21 19.59
CA ALA A 96 -6.39 -5.29 20.67
C ALA A 96 -4.87 -5.29 20.83
N PHE A 97 -4.25 -4.11 21.01
CA PHE A 97 -2.79 -3.98 20.99
C PHE A 97 -2.09 -4.93 21.96
N GLU A 98 -2.63 -5.12 23.16
CA GLU A 98 -2.08 -6.03 24.18
C GLU A 98 -2.05 -7.50 23.73
N ASP A 99 -2.96 -7.89 22.84
CA ASP A 99 -3.04 -9.27 22.35
C ASP A 99 -2.16 -9.51 21.11
N VAL A 100 -1.74 -8.45 20.41
CA VAL A 100 -0.99 -8.58 19.15
C VAL A 100 0.46 -8.99 19.44
N PRO A 101 0.94 -10.15 18.95
CA PRO A 101 2.32 -10.57 19.17
C PRO A 101 3.33 -9.59 18.58
N GLU A 102 4.48 -9.42 19.24
CA GLU A 102 5.56 -8.53 18.74
C GLU A 102 6.00 -8.92 17.31
N SER A 103 6.02 -10.21 16.98
CA SER A 103 6.36 -10.69 15.64
C SER A 103 5.44 -10.11 14.57
N GLU A 104 4.14 -9.98 14.85
CA GLU A 104 3.16 -9.37 13.95
C GLU A 104 3.34 -7.85 13.88
N LEU A 105 3.67 -7.21 15.00
CA LEU A 105 3.97 -5.78 15.03
C LEU A 105 5.18 -5.44 14.14
N ARG A 106 6.26 -6.22 14.28
CA ARG A 106 7.47 -6.09 13.45
C ARG A 106 7.17 -6.40 12.00
N ARG A 107 6.49 -7.52 11.70
CA ARG A 107 6.15 -7.91 10.32
C ARG A 107 5.45 -6.79 9.55
N VAL A 108 4.52 -6.08 10.19
CA VAL A 108 3.82 -4.93 9.60
C VAL A 108 4.80 -3.79 9.29
N MET A 109 5.66 -3.40 10.24
CA MET A 109 6.64 -2.33 10.04
C MET A 109 7.74 -2.69 9.03
N GLU A 110 8.26 -3.91 9.10
CA GLU A 110 9.28 -4.41 8.16
C GLU A 110 8.76 -4.38 6.72
N THR A 111 7.52 -4.80 6.50
CA THR A 111 6.93 -4.82 5.15
C THR A 111 6.53 -3.42 4.68
N ASN A 112 5.73 -2.71 5.49
CA ASN A 112 5.05 -1.49 5.05
C ASN A 112 5.94 -0.25 5.07
N PHE A 113 7.01 -0.27 5.86
CA PHE A 113 7.89 0.88 6.05
C PHE A 113 9.34 0.54 5.70
N PHE A 114 10.01 -0.35 6.43
CA PHE A 114 11.44 -0.61 6.19
C PHE A 114 11.71 -1.19 4.80
N GLY A 115 10.82 -2.02 4.26
CA GLY A 115 10.92 -2.53 2.90
C GLY A 115 10.79 -1.44 1.83
N VAL A 116 9.98 -0.40 2.08
CA VAL A 116 9.91 0.79 1.22
C VAL A 116 11.24 1.54 1.23
N LEU A 117 11.78 1.79 2.43
CA LEU A 117 13.07 2.47 2.61
C LEU A 117 14.21 1.69 1.96
N GLY A 118 14.26 0.37 2.15
CA GLY A 118 15.28 -0.52 1.62
C GLY A 118 15.31 -0.51 0.09
N LEU A 119 14.17 -0.79 -0.55
CA LEU A 119 14.08 -0.79 -2.00
C LEU A 119 14.32 0.60 -2.60
N THR A 120 13.79 1.66 -1.97
CA THR A 120 14.04 3.04 -2.41
C THR A 120 15.54 3.32 -2.42
N ARG A 121 16.24 3.02 -1.31
CA ARG A 121 17.68 3.25 -1.18
C ARG A 121 18.50 2.60 -2.30
N VAL A 122 18.13 1.39 -2.71
CA VAL A 122 18.81 0.65 -3.78
C VAL A 122 18.52 1.25 -5.17
N LEU A 123 17.33 1.78 -5.40
CA LEU A 123 16.94 2.38 -6.69
C LEU A 123 17.40 3.84 -6.86
N LEU A 124 17.63 4.56 -5.77
CA LEU A 124 18.01 5.98 -5.81
C LEU A 124 19.26 6.28 -6.65
N PRO A 125 20.36 5.51 -6.60
CA PRO A 125 21.50 5.72 -7.48
C PRO A 125 21.13 5.76 -8.96
N THR A 126 20.25 4.86 -9.42
CA THR A 126 19.75 4.85 -10.79
C THR A 126 18.96 6.11 -11.10
N PHE A 127 17.97 6.47 -10.27
CA PHE A 127 17.16 7.67 -10.51
C PHE A 127 18.00 8.95 -10.51
N ARG A 128 18.99 9.06 -9.62
CA ARG A 128 19.93 10.20 -9.58
C ARG A 128 20.78 10.27 -10.84
N ALA A 129 21.34 9.15 -11.29
CA ALA A 129 22.16 9.11 -12.51
C ALA A 129 21.34 9.48 -13.77
N GLN A 130 20.04 9.18 -13.77
CA GLN A 130 19.13 9.57 -14.86
C GLN A 130 18.67 11.02 -14.81
N GLY A 131 18.84 11.71 -13.67
CA GLY A 131 18.25 13.02 -13.39
C GLY A 131 16.71 13.02 -13.38
N ARG A 132 16.09 11.83 -13.23
CA ARG A 132 14.65 11.65 -13.15
C ARG A 132 14.27 10.29 -12.57
N GLY A 133 13.10 10.24 -11.96
CA GLY A 133 12.42 9.02 -11.53
C GLY A 133 11.13 9.36 -10.80
N ARG A 134 10.21 8.41 -10.69
CA ARG A 134 8.98 8.59 -9.92
C ARG A 134 8.78 7.48 -8.91
N ILE A 135 8.66 7.87 -7.63
CA ILE A 135 8.39 6.99 -6.50
C ILE A 135 6.92 7.17 -6.13
N VAL A 136 6.11 6.16 -6.41
CA VAL A 136 4.69 6.12 -6.02
C VAL A 136 4.54 5.25 -4.79
N LEU A 137 3.93 5.80 -3.75
CA LEU A 137 3.73 5.16 -2.45
C LEU A 137 2.24 4.91 -2.25
N VAL A 138 1.83 3.65 -2.15
CA VAL A 138 0.44 3.29 -1.82
C VAL A 138 0.27 3.32 -0.30
N SER A 139 -0.24 4.45 0.18
CA SER A 139 -0.58 4.72 1.58
C SER A 139 -1.97 4.16 1.91
N SER A 140 -2.80 4.89 2.66
CA SER A 140 -4.18 4.56 3.03
C SER A 140 -4.85 5.78 3.67
N GLU A 141 -6.18 5.85 3.63
CA GLU A 141 -6.91 6.79 4.52
C GLU A 141 -6.65 6.53 6.02
N ALA A 142 -6.23 5.31 6.38
CA ALA A 142 -5.78 4.96 7.73
C ALA A 142 -4.54 5.77 8.18
N ALA A 143 -3.87 6.44 7.24
CA ALA A 143 -2.78 7.36 7.51
C ALA A 143 -3.25 8.71 8.09
N PHE A 144 -4.56 8.94 8.21
CA PHE A 144 -5.14 10.19 8.74
C PHE A 144 -6.22 9.97 9.80
N ILE A 145 -6.79 8.75 9.86
CA ILE A 145 -7.80 8.38 10.84
C ILE A 145 -7.42 7.04 11.46
N GLY A 146 -7.19 7.04 12.77
CA GLY A 146 -6.93 5.82 13.52
C GLY A 146 -8.15 4.89 13.48
N GLN A 147 -7.91 3.64 13.11
CA GLN A 147 -8.93 2.60 13.03
C GLN A 147 -8.83 1.68 14.25
N PRO A 148 -9.93 1.42 14.97
CA PRO A 148 -9.96 0.43 16.04
C PRO A 148 -9.40 -0.91 15.57
N THR A 149 -8.71 -1.63 16.46
CA THR A 149 -8.03 -2.92 16.19
C THR A 149 -6.90 -2.91 15.15
N ASN A 150 -6.62 -1.79 14.48
CA ASN A 150 -5.61 -1.70 13.42
C ASN A 150 -4.50 -0.69 13.77
N SER A 151 -4.18 -0.55 15.06
CA SER A 151 -3.27 0.50 15.54
C SER A 151 -1.89 0.45 14.86
N ILE A 152 -1.29 -0.75 14.74
CA ILE A 152 0.01 -0.91 14.09
C ILE A 152 -0.03 -0.68 12.59
N TYR A 153 -1.11 -1.11 11.92
CA TYR A 153 -1.31 -0.82 10.50
C TYR A 153 -1.39 0.69 10.25
N CYS A 154 -2.21 1.40 11.05
CA CYS A 154 -2.30 2.86 11.01
C CYS A 154 -0.92 3.48 11.24
N ALA A 155 -0.20 3.07 12.30
CA ALA A 155 1.13 3.58 12.60
C ALA A 155 2.09 3.43 11.40
N SER A 156 2.08 2.27 10.73
CA SER A 156 2.94 2.05 9.55
C SER A 156 2.61 2.97 8.37
N LYS A 157 1.32 3.29 8.16
CA LYS A 157 0.89 4.20 7.08
C LYS A 157 1.15 5.66 7.42
N TRP A 158 1.02 6.05 8.69
CA TRP A 158 1.47 7.37 9.16
C TRP A 158 2.99 7.53 9.03
N ALA A 159 3.77 6.51 9.38
CA ALA A 159 5.23 6.53 9.21
C ALA A 159 5.62 6.71 7.74
N LEU A 160 4.94 6.01 6.83
CA LEU A 160 5.14 6.14 5.39
C LEU A 160 4.84 7.57 4.89
N GLU A 161 3.73 8.18 5.30
CA GLU A 161 3.40 9.57 4.97
C GLU A 161 4.45 10.56 5.46
N GLY A 162 4.86 10.45 6.73
CA GLY A 162 5.86 11.35 7.32
C GLY A 162 7.22 11.24 6.63
N TRP A 163 7.65 10.02 6.32
CA TRP A 163 8.88 9.80 5.56
C TRP A 163 8.77 10.33 4.12
N ALA A 164 7.63 10.12 3.46
CA ALA A 164 7.40 10.62 2.11
C ALA A 164 7.48 12.15 2.03
N GLU A 165 6.90 12.86 3.02
CA GLU A 165 7.00 14.32 3.12
C GLU A 165 8.45 14.78 3.28
N GLY A 166 9.23 14.10 4.12
CA GLY A 166 10.64 14.44 4.35
C GLY A 166 11.52 14.17 3.13
N ILE A 167 11.45 12.96 2.58
CA ILE A 167 12.35 12.54 1.49
C ILE A 167 12.09 13.29 0.18
N ALA A 168 10.88 13.83 -0.03
CA ALA A 168 10.58 14.63 -1.21
C ALA A 168 11.54 15.84 -1.37
N TYR A 169 11.91 16.51 -0.26
CA TYR A 169 12.87 17.62 -0.27
C TYR A 169 14.28 17.16 -0.64
N GLU A 170 14.69 15.97 -0.19
CA GLU A 170 16.01 15.40 -0.48
C GLU A 170 16.14 15.00 -1.97
N LEU A 171 15.02 14.65 -2.60
CA LEU A 171 14.94 14.10 -3.94
C LEU A 171 14.66 15.13 -5.04
N GLU A 172 14.06 16.26 -4.69
CA GLU A 172 13.74 17.36 -5.62
C GLU A 172 14.97 17.86 -6.43
N PRO A 173 16.16 18.08 -5.84
CA PRO A 173 17.33 18.53 -6.61
C PRO A 173 17.79 17.57 -7.71
N PHE A 174 17.39 16.29 -7.62
CA PHE A 174 17.75 15.25 -8.59
C PHE A 174 16.65 14.98 -9.62
N GLY A 175 15.56 15.77 -9.61
CA GLY A 175 14.42 15.57 -10.53
C GLY A 175 13.60 14.32 -10.22
N ILE A 176 13.68 13.80 -8.99
CA ILE A 176 12.98 12.58 -8.56
C ILE A 176 11.71 12.98 -7.82
N GLU A 177 10.57 12.54 -8.33
CA GLU A 177 9.27 12.91 -7.78
C GLU A 177 8.73 11.83 -6.85
N VAL A 178 8.17 12.25 -5.71
CA VAL A 178 7.46 11.38 -4.77
C VAL A 178 5.96 11.65 -4.88
N VAL A 179 5.16 10.58 -4.96
CA VAL A 179 3.70 10.65 -5.07
C VAL A 179 3.06 9.69 -4.07
N LEU A 180 2.13 10.19 -3.28
CA LEU A 180 1.30 9.41 -2.38
C LEU A 180 -0.07 9.14 -3.00
N ILE A 181 -0.44 7.87 -3.00
CA ILE A 181 -1.79 7.40 -3.31
C ILE A 181 -2.42 7.01 -1.98
N GLU A 182 -3.60 7.55 -1.67
CA GLU A 182 -4.28 7.37 -0.39
C GLU A 182 -5.64 6.69 -0.63
N PRO A 183 -5.68 5.36 -0.81
CA PRO A 183 -6.93 4.64 -1.03
C PRO A 183 -7.80 4.64 0.23
N GLY A 184 -9.11 4.75 0.02
CA GLY A 184 -10.12 4.35 1.00
C GLY A 184 -10.30 2.81 1.05
N PRO A 185 -11.50 2.31 1.37
CA PRO A 185 -11.77 0.89 1.39
C PRO A 185 -11.98 0.34 -0.02
N TYR A 186 -11.15 -0.64 -0.40
CA TYR A 186 -11.21 -1.36 -1.68
C TYR A 186 -11.23 -2.87 -1.45
N ARG A 187 -11.92 -3.58 -2.35
CA ARG A 187 -12.02 -5.04 -2.35
C ARG A 187 -10.67 -5.62 -2.74
N THR A 188 -9.91 -6.03 -1.73
CA THR A 188 -8.58 -6.62 -1.87
C THR A 188 -8.40 -7.68 -0.80
N GLU A 189 -7.51 -8.65 -1.05
CA GLU A 189 -7.21 -9.73 -0.11
C GLU A 189 -6.47 -9.27 1.17
N ILE A 190 -6.14 -7.98 1.32
CA ILE A 190 -5.37 -7.52 2.48
C ILE A 190 -6.09 -7.87 3.78
N TRP A 191 -7.41 -7.71 3.84
CA TRP A 191 -8.21 -7.97 5.05
C TRP A 191 -8.50 -9.46 5.27
N GLU A 192 -8.54 -10.25 4.20
CA GLU A 192 -8.69 -11.70 4.25
C GLU A 192 -7.39 -12.38 4.71
N SER A 193 -6.24 -11.83 4.32
CA SER A 193 -4.90 -12.30 4.72
C SER A 193 -4.38 -11.68 6.01
N THR A 194 -5.14 -10.77 6.63
CA THR A 194 -4.77 -10.14 7.90
C THR A 194 -5.00 -11.11 9.06
N PRO A 195 -3.97 -11.43 9.88
CA PRO A 195 -4.18 -12.17 11.11
C PRO A 195 -5.15 -11.43 12.04
N ARG A 196 -6.24 -12.11 12.40
CA ARG A 196 -7.24 -11.62 13.36
C ARG A 196 -6.98 -12.20 14.74
N ILE A 197 -6.40 -11.38 15.60
CA ILE A 197 -5.90 -11.78 16.91
C ILE A 197 -6.97 -11.46 17.96
N GLN A 198 -7.56 -12.52 18.50
CA GLN A 198 -8.70 -12.46 19.42
C GLN A 198 -8.68 -13.63 20.42
N PRO A 199 -7.66 -13.74 21.30
CA PRO A 199 -7.55 -14.85 22.24
C PRO A 199 -8.79 -14.93 23.16
N PRO A 200 -9.37 -16.12 23.40
CA PRO A 200 -10.61 -16.25 24.21
C PRO A 200 -10.50 -15.71 25.64
N GLY A 201 -9.30 -15.71 26.23
CA GLY A 201 -9.05 -15.23 27.59
C GLY A 201 -8.75 -13.74 27.71
N SER A 202 -8.73 -12.99 26.60
CA SER A 202 -8.43 -11.55 26.65
C SER A 202 -9.61 -10.74 27.17
N PRO A 203 -9.37 -9.71 28.00
CA PRO A 203 -10.42 -8.77 28.41
C PRO A 203 -11.04 -8.02 27.22
N TYR A 204 -10.34 -7.98 26.08
CA TYR A 204 -10.80 -7.35 24.86
C TYR A 204 -11.60 -8.28 23.94
N HIS A 205 -11.71 -9.58 24.25
CA HIS A 205 -12.24 -10.58 23.32
C HIS A 205 -13.60 -10.20 22.71
N ALA A 206 -14.60 -9.93 23.57
CA ALA A 206 -15.94 -9.55 23.11
C ALA A 206 -15.95 -8.22 22.35
N TRP A 207 -15.10 -7.28 22.76
CA TRP A 207 -14.97 -5.97 22.12
C TRP A 207 -14.36 -6.08 20.72
N VAL A 208 -13.26 -6.84 20.57
CA VAL A 208 -12.58 -7.09 19.29
C VAL A 208 -13.52 -7.82 18.33
N GLN A 209 -14.23 -8.85 18.80
CA GLN A 209 -15.22 -9.55 17.96
C GLN A 209 -16.29 -8.59 17.42
N HIS A 210 -16.80 -7.68 18.25
CA HIS A 210 -17.76 -6.67 17.82
C HIS A 210 -17.15 -5.74 16.77
N VAL A 211 -15.95 -5.22 17.02
CA VAL A 211 -15.23 -4.34 16.09
C VAL A 211 -15.02 -5.03 14.74
N PHE A 212 -14.59 -6.29 14.72
CA PHE A 212 -14.39 -7.05 13.48
C PHE A 212 -15.69 -7.22 12.71
N ARG A 213 -16.79 -7.64 13.36
CA ARG A 213 -18.10 -7.76 12.68
C ARG A 213 -18.57 -6.42 12.11
N ALA A 214 -18.46 -5.34 12.88
CA ALA A 214 -18.83 -4.00 12.43
C ALA A 214 -17.95 -3.52 11.27
N GLY A 215 -16.65 -3.78 11.33
CA GLY A 215 -15.68 -3.47 10.27
C GLY A 215 -15.94 -4.24 8.98
N ASP A 216 -16.27 -5.52 9.07
CA ASP A 216 -16.60 -6.37 7.91
C ASP A 216 -17.89 -5.93 7.24
N ALA A 217 -18.94 -5.69 8.02
CA ALA A 217 -20.21 -5.19 7.52
C ALA A 217 -20.02 -3.83 6.82
N HIS A 218 -19.21 -2.96 7.42
CA HIS A 218 -18.86 -1.68 6.82
C HIS A 218 -18.11 -1.87 5.50
N ALA A 219 -17.02 -2.62 5.49
CA ALA A 219 -16.23 -2.88 4.29
C ALA A 219 -17.08 -3.49 3.16
N ALA A 220 -17.93 -4.47 3.45
CA ALA A 220 -18.84 -5.06 2.47
C ALA A 220 -19.79 -4.02 1.85
N SER A 221 -20.24 -3.03 2.63
CA SER A 221 -21.18 -2.01 2.17
C SER A 221 -20.54 -0.91 1.31
N ILE A 222 -19.24 -0.63 1.45
CA ILE A 222 -18.60 0.52 0.80
C ILE A 222 -17.35 0.19 -0.04
N ALA A 223 -16.82 -1.03 0.02
CA ALA A 223 -15.59 -1.38 -0.69
C ALA A 223 -15.78 -1.35 -2.21
N ARG A 224 -14.88 -0.62 -2.87
CA ARG A 224 -14.90 -0.38 -4.33
C ARG A 224 -13.90 -1.27 -5.06
N ASP A 225 -13.89 -1.19 -6.38
CA ASP A 225 -12.99 -1.94 -7.26
C ASP A 225 -11.56 -1.37 -7.21
N PRO A 226 -10.51 -2.17 -6.89
CA PRO A 226 -9.12 -1.72 -6.88
C PRO A 226 -8.63 -1.15 -8.23
N LYS A 227 -9.30 -1.44 -9.35
CA LYS A 227 -9.03 -0.84 -10.66
C LYS A 227 -9.14 0.69 -10.63
N GLU A 228 -9.98 1.27 -9.78
CA GLU A 228 -10.06 2.73 -9.62
C GLU A 228 -8.73 3.31 -9.11
N VAL A 229 -8.09 2.65 -8.14
CA VAL A 229 -6.77 3.04 -7.62
C VAL A 229 -5.69 2.87 -8.68
N ALA A 230 -5.72 1.75 -9.42
CA ALA A 230 -4.80 1.47 -10.52
C ALA A 230 -4.85 2.55 -11.62
N LEU A 231 -6.04 3.03 -11.97
CA LEU A 231 -6.21 4.12 -12.94
C LEU A 231 -5.63 5.44 -12.44
N VAL A 232 -5.77 5.74 -11.14
CA VAL A 232 -5.16 6.92 -10.52
C VAL A 232 -3.63 6.81 -10.48
N ILE A 233 -3.09 5.64 -10.12
CA ILE A 233 -1.63 5.38 -10.19
C ILE A 233 -1.12 5.61 -11.61
N ALA A 234 -1.79 5.04 -12.62
CA ALA A 234 -1.40 5.24 -14.01
C ALA A 234 -1.43 6.72 -14.43
N GLY A 235 -2.50 7.45 -14.08
CA GLY A 235 -2.58 8.89 -14.31
C GLY A 235 -1.47 9.68 -13.60
N ALA A 236 -1.15 9.32 -12.36
CA ALA A 236 -0.07 9.93 -11.60
C ALA A 236 1.30 9.62 -12.18
N LEU A 237 1.53 8.44 -12.76
CA LEU A 237 2.75 8.05 -13.48
C LEU A 237 2.88 8.71 -14.87
N GLU A 238 1.76 9.10 -15.48
CA GLU A 238 1.73 9.69 -16.82
C GLU A 238 1.68 11.22 -16.81
N ALA A 239 1.31 11.83 -15.68
CA ALA A 239 1.29 13.28 -15.52
C ALA A 239 2.68 13.89 -15.67
N ARG A 240 2.76 15.03 -16.38
CA ARG A 240 4.00 15.83 -16.48
C ARG A 240 4.43 16.42 -15.14
N ARG A 241 3.46 16.79 -14.29
CA ARG A 241 3.64 17.34 -12.94
C ARG A 241 2.55 16.74 -12.04
N PRO A 242 2.78 15.55 -11.45
CA PRO A 242 1.82 14.94 -10.55
C PRO A 242 1.65 15.79 -9.28
N ARG A 243 0.50 15.64 -8.62
CA ARG A 243 0.31 16.16 -7.28
C ARG A 243 1.09 15.28 -6.30
N PHE A 244 1.49 15.85 -5.17
CA PHE A 244 2.11 15.06 -4.11
C PHE A 244 1.14 14.00 -3.52
N ARG A 245 -0.17 14.28 -3.47
CA ARG A 245 -1.18 13.39 -2.87
C ARG A 245 -2.42 13.18 -3.75
N TYR A 246 -2.87 11.93 -3.78
CA TYR A 246 -4.08 11.48 -4.46
C TYR A 246 -4.98 10.64 -3.54
N PRO A 247 -5.92 11.26 -2.81
CA PRO A 247 -6.99 10.51 -2.12
C PRO A 247 -7.95 9.87 -3.13
N VAL A 248 -8.12 8.55 -3.03
CA VAL A 248 -8.91 7.75 -3.98
C VAL A 248 -10.14 7.16 -3.30
N GLY A 249 -11.32 7.57 -3.78
CA GLY A 249 -12.63 7.21 -3.25
C GLY A 249 -13.25 8.30 -2.37
N PRO A 250 -14.59 8.28 -2.14
CA PRO A 250 -15.29 9.35 -1.45
C PRO A 250 -14.83 9.52 0.01
N PHE A 251 -14.66 8.41 0.72
CA PHE A 251 -14.20 8.40 2.12
C PHE A 251 -12.79 8.95 2.25
N ALA A 252 -11.83 8.47 1.45
CA ALA A 252 -10.47 8.99 1.47
C ALA A 252 -10.41 10.48 1.16
N ARG A 253 -11.19 10.98 0.19
CA ARG A 253 -11.26 12.41 -0.15
C ARG A 253 -11.83 13.25 0.99
N LEU A 254 -12.91 12.77 1.62
CA LEU A 254 -13.50 13.42 2.78
C LEU A 254 -12.51 13.46 3.95
N ASN A 255 -11.90 12.33 4.27
CA ASN A 255 -10.95 12.18 5.37
C ASN A 255 -9.71 13.05 5.15
N HIS A 256 -9.17 13.07 3.93
CA HIS A 256 -8.09 13.96 3.54
C HIS A 256 -8.47 15.43 3.71
N PHE A 257 -9.68 15.83 3.29
CA PHE A 257 -10.15 17.21 3.45
C PHE A 257 -10.31 17.60 4.93
N LEU A 258 -10.74 16.69 5.79
CA LEU A 258 -10.99 16.91 7.22
C LEU A 258 -9.74 16.76 8.10
N ARG A 259 -8.63 16.24 7.55
CA ARG A 259 -7.36 16.04 8.25
C ARG A 259 -6.91 17.35 8.92
N GLY A 260 -6.68 17.29 10.24
CA GLY A 260 -6.25 18.43 11.06
C GLY A 260 -7.32 19.50 11.33
N LYS A 261 -8.54 19.36 10.79
CA LYS A 261 -9.63 20.34 10.95
C LYS A 261 -10.66 19.94 12.01
N ILE A 262 -10.81 18.64 12.27
CA ILE A 262 -11.76 18.13 13.27
C ILE A 262 -11.01 17.83 14.58
N PRO A 263 -11.48 18.34 15.73
CA PRO A 263 -10.96 17.95 17.03
C PRO A 263 -11.01 16.43 17.23
N SER A 264 -9.91 15.81 17.65
CA SER A 264 -9.80 14.34 17.77
C SER A 264 -10.81 13.72 18.74
N ARG A 265 -11.39 14.50 19.66
CA ARG A 265 -12.50 14.04 20.52
C ARG A 265 -13.79 13.81 19.75
N LEU A 266 -14.14 14.70 18.81
CA LEU A 266 -15.33 14.58 17.98
C LEU A 266 -15.19 13.43 16.99
N LEU A 267 -14.03 13.32 16.35
CA LEU A 267 -13.75 12.22 15.43
C LEU A 267 -13.89 10.85 16.13
N ARG A 268 -13.28 10.69 17.32
CA ARG A 268 -13.41 9.46 18.12
C ARG A 268 -14.85 9.17 18.54
N LYS A 269 -15.65 10.19 18.86
CA LYS A 269 -17.07 10.01 19.21
C LYS A 269 -17.89 9.55 18.00
N ALA A 270 -17.66 10.17 16.84
CA ALA A 270 -18.30 9.77 15.58
C ALA A 270 -17.94 8.33 15.20
N THR A 271 -16.66 7.95 15.24
CA THR A 271 -16.23 6.57 14.96
C THR A 271 -16.85 5.55 15.91
N LYS A 272 -16.91 5.86 17.22
CA LYS A 272 -17.56 4.98 18.22
C LYS A 272 -19.04 4.79 17.93
N LEU A 273 -19.77 5.85 17.59
CA LEU A 273 -21.19 5.79 17.27
C LEU A 273 -21.42 5.03 15.96
N TYR A 274 -20.62 5.31 14.94
CA TYR A 274 -20.73 4.69 13.62
C TYR A 274 -20.49 3.18 13.65
N LEU A 275 -19.48 2.72 14.41
CA LEU A 275 -19.16 1.30 14.58
C LEU A 275 -19.93 0.63 15.73
N GLY A 276 -20.78 1.38 16.45
CA GLY A 276 -21.52 0.88 17.61
C GLY A 276 -20.64 0.31 18.72
N LEU A 277 -19.47 0.90 18.98
CA LEU A 277 -18.46 0.30 19.85
C LEU A 277 -18.93 0.25 21.32
N PRO A 278 -19.03 -0.94 21.94
CA PRO A 278 -19.37 -1.05 23.35
C PRO A 278 -18.21 -0.60 24.24
N ARG A 279 -18.49 -0.35 25.53
CA ARG A 279 -17.42 -0.27 26.54
C ARG A 279 -16.87 -1.68 26.77
N ALA A 280 -15.56 -1.83 26.81
CA ALA A 280 -14.95 -3.08 27.27
C ALA A 280 -15.32 -3.32 28.74
N GLN A 281 -15.57 -4.58 29.10
CA GLN A 281 -15.73 -4.96 30.50
C GLN A 281 -14.33 -5.07 31.12
N PRO A 282 -14.13 -4.59 32.35
CA PRO A 282 -12.85 -4.66 33.04
C PRO A 282 -12.42 -6.11 33.31
#